data_AF-A0A970MBX0-F1
#
_entry.id   AF-A0A970MBX0-F1
#
_cell.length_a   1.000
_cell.length_b   1.000
_cell.length_c   1.000
_cell.angle_alpha   90.00
_cell.angle_beta   90.00
_cell.angle_gamma   90.00
#
_symmetry.space_group_name_H-M   'P 1'
#
loop_
_entity.id
_entity.type
_entity.pdbx_description
1 polymer ?
#
loop_
_entity_poly.entity_id
_entity_poly.type
_entity_poly.pdbx_seq_one_letter_code
_entity_poly.pdbx_strand_id
1 'polypeptide(L)'
;MIGESIRDCGVIKAVTLPECTSTMGKPDGLSGPLTGKIPVVLAEPVVQVVIEACIDLPEPVFEIKRIKKNLFITQCKLIDIGKMGKGKLFLAGFVRKNIEYATPDKICKKDGISGDIKHLTVNVPFTCVTEICYFSPPHITFQPTAKQAAYSIDCEGKSICGGKTIIGRKACEDAFEAQEFFNEPVFCELEEAKFFESDIHECCYPVDSDMPWECKFQKLTEKMVILVKLKILQKQQVHIGVAEKKESFKRYS
;
A
#
# COMPACT_ATOMS: atom_id res chain seq x y z
N MET A 1 7.79 -51.37 11.58
CA MET A 1 7.11 -51.21 10.27
C MET A 1 6.33 -49.91 10.34
N ILE A 2 6.87 -48.85 9.74
CA ILE A 2 6.21 -47.53 9.69
C ILE A 2 5.54 -47.47 8.33
N GLY A 3 4.21 -47.51 8.30
CA GLY A 3 3.45 -47.41 7.07
C GLY A 3 3.54 -45.99 6.52
N GLU A 4 4.14 -45.83 5.35
CA GLU A 4 4.08 -44.58 4.59
C GLU A 4 2.64 -44.39 4.08
N SER A 5 1.98 -43.34 4.57
CA SER A 5 0.73 -42.85 3.98
C SER A 5 1.09 -42.17 2.65
N ILE A 6 0.93 -42.92 1.56
CA ILE A 6 0.90 -42.37 0.22
C ILE A 6 -0.33 -41.46 0.16
N ARG A 7 -0.12 -40.14 0.12
CA ARG A 7 -1.20 -39.20 -0.17
C ARG A 7 -1.37 -39.18 -1.69
N ASP A 8 -2.45 -39.79 -2.17
CA ASP A 8 -2.84 -39.66 -3.57
C ASP A 8 -3.14 -38.19 -3.89
N CYS A 9 -2.20 -37.55 -4.59
CA CYS A 9 -2.38 -36.22 -5.16
C CYS A 9 -2.91 -36.40 -6.58
N GLY A 10 -4.14 -35.92 -6.85
CA GLY A 10 -4.76 -36.01 -8.18
C GLY A 10 -6.08 -35.25 -8.27
N VAL A 11 -6.57 -35.06 -9.49
CA VAL A 11 -7.89 -34.49 -9.74
C VAL A 11 -8.96 -35.52 -9.35
N ILE A 12 -9.59 -35.33 -8.19
CA ILE A 12 -10.58 -36.27 -7.64
C ILE A 12 -11.83 -36.33 -8.53
N LYS A 13 -12.21 -35.20 -9.14
CA LYS A 13 -13.34 -35.12 -10.07
C LYS A 13 -13.26 -33.82 -10.88
N ALA A 14 -13.45 -33.91 -12.20
CA ALA A 14 -13.68 -32.77 -13.07
C ALA A 14 -15.06 -32.93 -13.74
N VAL A 15 -15.88 -31.88 -13.73
CA VAL A 15 -17.19 -31.87 -14.39
C VAL A 15 -17.29 -30.60 -15.22
N THR A 16 -17.65 -30.74 -16.49
CA THR A 16 -18.00 -29.61 -17.34
C THR A 16 -19.38 -29.11 -16.91
N LEU A 17 -19.44 -27.90 -16.35
CA LEU A 17 -20.70 -27.25 -16.02
C LEU A 17 -21.25 -26.57 -17.29
N PRO A 18 -22.50 -26.84 -17.69
CA PRO A 18 -23.12 -26.14 -18.80
C PRO A 18 -23.41 -24.68 -18.43
N GLU A 19 -23.38 -23.81 -19.44
CA GLU A 19 -23.81 -22.42 -19.28
C GLU A 19 -25.34 -22.36 -19.07
N CYS A 20 -25.79 -21.66 -18.02
CA CYS A 20 -27.20 -21.41 -17.79
C CYS A 20 -27.63 -20.11 -18.48
N THR A 21 -28.80 -20.10 -19.10
CA THR A 21 -29.36 -18.87 -19.70
C THR A 21 -29.73 -17.86 -18.61
N SER A 22 -29.35 -16.60 -18.79
CA SER A 22 -29.76 -15.48 -17.93
C SER A 22 -30.47 -14.41 -18.75
N THR A 23 -31.43 -13.72 -18.12
CA THR A 23 -32.10 -12.55 -18.69
C THR A 23 -31.60 -11.29 -18.02
N MET A 24 -31.09 -10.33 -18.80
CA MET A 24 -30.59 -9.07 -18.27
C MET A 24 -31.74 -8.12 -17.93
N GLY A 25 -31.90 -7.80 -16.65
CA GLY A 25 -32.71 -6.67 -16.21
C GLY A 25 -31.91 -5.38 -16.31
N LYS A 26 -32.54 -4.28 -16.75
CA LYS A 26 -31.91 -2.96 -16.65
C LYS A 26 -31.93 -2.53 -15.17
N PRO A 27 -30.79 -2.12 -14.58
CA PRO A 27 -30.80 -1.62 -13.21
C PRO A 27 -31.59 -0.31 -13.12
N ASP A 28 -32.46 -0.21 -12.13
CA ASP A 28 -33.14 1.04 -11.78
C ASP A 28 -32.16 1.99 -11.09
N GLY A 29 -32.04 3.21 -11.63
CA GLY A 29 -31.16 4.25 -11.10
C GLY A 29 -31.94 5.52 -10.76
N LEU A 30 -31.54 6.20 -9.68
CA LEU A 30 -32.06 7.53 -9.36
C LEU A 30 -31.59 8.54 -10.41
N SER A 31 -32.50 9.38 -10.91
CA SER A 31 -32.20 10.45 -11.87
C SER A 31 -32.35 11.81 -11.19
N GLY A 32 -31.27 12.58 -11.11
CA GLY A 32 -31.28 13.94 -10.55
C GLY A 32 -29.88 14.42 -10.16
N PRO A 33 -29.75 15.64 -9.61
CA PRO A 33 -28.58 15.98 -8.82
C PRO A 33 -28.55 15.08 -7.59
N LEU A 34 -27.49 14.29 -7.45
CA LEU A 34 -27.34 13.34 -6.35
C LEU A 34 -26.17 13.75 -5.47
N THR A 35 -26.32 13.59 -4.16
CA THR A 35 -25.20 13.71 -3.23
C THR A 35 -24.83 12.32 -2.77
N GLY A 36 -23.61 11.88 -3.11
CA GLY A 36 -23.09 10.57 -2.75
C GLY A 36 -21.83 10.68 -1.93
N LYS A 37 -21.61 9.74 -1.00
CA LYS A 37 -20.32 9.58 -0.32
C LYS A 37 -19.55 8.46 -1.00
N ILE A 38 -18.56 8.80 -1.82
CA ILE A 38 -17.82 7.85 -2.65
C ILE A 38 -16.31 8.00 -2.45
N PRO A 39 -15.51 6.96 -2.72
CA PRO A 39 -14.05 7.09 -2.81
C PRO A 39 -13.68 8.07 -3.94
N VAL A 40 -13.07 9.19 -3.57
CA VAL A 40 -12.49 10.17 -4.50
C VAL A 40 -11.00 9.91 -4.62
N VAL A 41 -10.51 9.86 -5.86
CA VAL A 41 -9.08 9.71 -6.16
C VAL A 41 -8.37 11.02 -5.85
N LEU A 42 -7.50 10.98 -4.83
CA LEU A 42 -6.67 12.12 -4.45
C LEU A 42 -5.44 12.24 -5.35
N ALA A 43 -4.80 11.10 -5.66
CA ALA A 43 -3.62 11.03 -6.52
C ALA A 43 -3.38 9.58 -7.02
N GLU A 44 -2.66 9.45 -8.13
CA GLU A 44 -2.22 8.15 -8.68
C GLU A 44 -0.69 8.11 -8.91
N PRO A 45 0.12 8.13 -7.84
CA PRO A 45 1.57 8.19 -7.99
C PRO A 45 2.14 6.85 -8.47
N VAL A 46 3.21 6.94 -9.27
CA VAL A 46 4.14 5.83 -9.51
C VAL A 46 5.36 6.06 -8.63
N VAL A 47 5.51 5.25 -7.58
CA VAL A 47 6.59 5.36 -6.62
C VAL A 47 7.71 4.41 -6.99
N GLN A 48 8.92 4.94 -7.15
CA GLN A 48 10.13 4.15 -7.35
C GLN A 48 10.76 3.79 -6.00
N VAL A 49 10.87 2.50 -5.72
CA VAL A 49 11.55 1.96 -4.54
C VAL A 49 12.82 1.27 -5.02
N VAL A 50 13.97 1.64 -4.46
CA VAL A 50 15.27 1.02 -4.78
C VAL A 50 15.75 0.28 -3.54
N ILE A 51 16.08 -0.99 -3.69
CA ILE A 51 16.45 -1.88 -2.59
C ILE A 51 17.73 -2.62 -2.99
N GLU A 52 18.64 -2.75 -2.03
CA GLU A 52 19.74 -3.70 -2.09
C GLU A 52 19.57 -4.68 -0.93
N ALA A 53 19.61 -5.97 -1.24
CA ALA A 53 19.40 -7.03 -0.26
C ALA A 53 20.44 -8.14 -0.45
N CYS A 54 21.05 -8.58 0.65
CA CYS A 54 21.87 -9.79 0.66
C CYS A 54 21.04 -10.92 1.30
N ILE A 55 20.90 -12.03 0.58
CA ILE A 55 20.12 -13.20 0.98
C ILE A 55 21.10 -14.34 1.22
N ASP A 56 21.18 -14.80 2.47
CA ASP A 56 21.91 -16.00 2.83
C ASP A 56 21.08 -17.24 2.47
N LEU A 57 21.65 -18.14 1.67
CA LEU A 57 21.05 -19.40 1.30
C LEU A 57 21.42 -20.46 2.36
N PRO A 58 20.48 -21.34 2.75
CA PRO A 58 20.69 -22.29 3.84
C PRO A 58 21.80 -23.31 3.55
N GLU A 59 22.13 -23.49 2.28
CA GLU A 59 23.14 -24.42 1.78
C GLU A 59 23.76 -23.90 0.47
N PRO A 60 24.91 -24.43 0.04
CA PRO A 60 25.52 -24.07 -1.22
C PRO A 60 24.58 -24.37 -2.40
N VAL A 61 24.35 -23.36 -3.23
CA VAL A 61 23.50 -23.41 -4.41
C VAL A 61 24.35 -23.47 -5.65
N PHE A 62 23.97 -24.35 -6.56
CA PHE A 62 24.59 -24.50 -7.86
C PHE A 62 23.95 -23.53 -8.87
N GLU A 63 22.62 -23.50 -8.92
CA GLU A 63 21.89 -22.69 -9.89
C GLU A 63 20.53 -22.27 -9.32
N ILE A 64 20.14 -21.01 -9.54
CA ILE A 64 18.78 -20.55 -9.30
C ILE A 64 17.94 -20.85 -10.55
N LYS A 65 16.86 -21.62 -10.39
CA LYS A 65 15.96 -21.98 -11.49
C LYS A 65 14.90 -20.91 -11.73
N ARG A 66 14.31 -20.39 -10.64
CA ARG A 66 13.24 -19.40 -10.73
C ARG A 66 13.09 -18.63 -9.44
N ILE A 67 12.76 -17.34 -9.55
CA ILE A 67 12.36 -16.52 -8.41
C ILE A 67 10.99 -15.91 -8.68
N LYS A 68 9.96 -16.39 -7.98
CA LYS A 68 8.63 -15.74 -8.00
C LYS A 68 8.60 -14.60 -6.98
N LYS A 69 8.08 -13.44 -7.40
CA LYS A 69 8.04 -12.22 -6.59
C LYS A 69 6.62 -11.71 -6.40
N ASN A 70 6.30 -11.27 -5.19
CA ASN A 70 5.02 -10.65 -4.85
C ASN A 70 5.25 -9.46 -3.92
N LEU A 71 4.75 -8.28 -4.30
CA LEU A 71 4.81 -7.07 -3.48
C LEU A 71 3.66 -7.06 -2.47
N PHE A 72 3.97 -6.72 -1.22
CA PHE A 72 2.99 -6.48 -0.16
C PHE A 72 3.22 -5.09 0.43
N ILE A 73 2.16 -4.29 0.50
CA ILE A 73 2.17 -2.99 1.19
C ILE A 73 1.58 -3.20 2.59
N THR A 74 2.36 -2.88 3.62
CA THR A 74 1.94 -2.98 5.04
C THR A 74 1.60 -1.61 5.64
N GLN A 75 2.10 -0.53 5.05
CA GLN A 75 1.76 0.84 5.43
C GLN A 75 1.58 1.69 4.18
N CYS A 76 0.50 2.47 4.14
CA CYS A 76 0.32 3.57 3.21
C CYS A 76 -0.36 4.72 3.94
N LYS A 77 0.45 5.68 4.41
CA LYS A 77 -0.04 6.79 5.24
C LYS A 77 0.28 8.12 4.56
N LEU A 78 -0.77 8.87 4.26
CA LEU A 78 -0.65 10.24 3.75
C LEU A 78 -0.59 11.23 4.93
N ILE A 79 0.40 12.12 4.89
CA ILE A 79 0.44 13.33 5.70
C ILE A 79 0.26 14.52 4.75
N ASP A 80 -0.80 15.29 4.99
CA ASP A 80 -1.05 16.50 4.24
C ASP A 80 -0.10 17.62 4.69
N ILE A 81 0.52 18.32 3.73
CA ILE A 81 1.45 19.44 4.00
C ILE A 81 0.70 20.79 3.89
N GLY A 82 -0.64 20.76 3.82
CA GLY A 82 -1.49 21.95 3.83
C GLY A 82 -1.64 22.61 2.45
N LYS A 83 -1.79 23.95 2.44
CA LYS A 83 -2.31 24.78 1.33
C LYS A 83 -1.56 24.69 -0.02
N MET A 84 -0.52 23.88 -0.13
CA MET A 84 0.27 23.71 -1.35
C MET A 84 -0.28 22.62 -2.30
N GLY A 85 -1.38 21.94 -1.95
CA GLY A 85 -1.93 20.85 -2.77
C GLY A 85 -0.99 19.65 -2.86
N LYS A 86 -0.16 19.45 -1.83
CA LYS A 86 0.89 18.43 -1.78
C LYS A 86 0.86 17.69 -0.44
N GLY A 87 1.28 16.43 -0.50
CA GLY A 87 1.37 15.54 0.65
C GLY A 87 2.68 14.76 0.69
N LYS A 88 3.06 14.26 1.87
CA LYS A 88 4.07 13.20 2.01
C LYS A 88 3.37 11.86 2.20
N LEU A 89 3.66 10.92 1.32
CA LEU A 89 3.18 9.55 1.42
C LEU A 89 4.27 8.66 2.02
N PHE A 90 3.98 8.09 3.19
CA PHE A 90 4.82 7.11 3.86
C PHE A 90 4.37 5.72 3.45
N LEU A 91 5.28 4.96 2.86
CA LEU A 91 5.06 3.60 2.40
C LEU A 91 5.99 2.64 3.14
N ALA A 92 5.44 1.50 3.54
CA ALA A 92 6.21 0.35 4.02
C ALA A 92 5.62 -0.93 3.43
N GLY A 93 6.48 -1.92 3.28
CA GLY A 93 6.07 -3.19 2.71
C GLY A 93 7.22 -4.18 2.66
N PHE A 94 7.01 -5.24 1.91
CA PHE A 94 8.05 -6.21 1.58
C PHE A 94 7.78 -6.86 0.24
N VAL A 95 8.86 -7.32 -0.40
CA VAL A 95 8.77 -8.23 -1.54
C VAL A 95 8.97 -9.65 -1.03
N ARG A 96 7.93 -10.46 -1.12
CA ARG A 96 8.03 -11.89 -0.88
C ARG A 96 8.65 -12.55 -2.10
N LYS A 97 9.75 -13.27 -1.88
CA LYS A 97 10.47 -14.02 -2.90
C LYS A 97 10.38 -15.50 -2.57
N ASN A 98 9.87 -16.27 -3.53
CA ASN A 98 9.95 -17.72 -3.50
C ASN A 98 11.04 -18.11 -4.51
N ILE A 99 12.20 -18.48 -4.00
CA ILE A 99 13.41 -18.82 -4.74
C ILE A 99 13.44 -20.34 -4.87
N GLU A 100 13.43 -20.85 -6.10
CA GLU A 100 13.65 -22.26 -6.44
C GLU A 100 15.06 -22.42 -6.98
N TYR A 101 15.82 -23.36 -6.42
CA TYR A 101 17.24 -23.52 -6.71
C TYR A 101 17.67 -24.98 -6.67
N ALA A 102 18.78 -25.29 -7.35
CA ALA A 102 19.41 -26.60 -7.41
C ALA A 102 20.65 -26.67 -6.51
N THR A 103 20.87 -27.81 -5.87
CA THR A 103 22.07 -28.08 -5.07
C THR A 103 23.05 -29.00 -5.81
N PRO A 104 24.37 -28.91 -5.54
CA PRO A 104 25.35 -29.81 -6.13
C PRO A 104 25.70 -30.94 -5.14
N ASP A 105 24.79 -31.90 -4.95
CA ASP A 105 24.93 -32.94 -3.90
C ASP A 105 25.95 -34.03 -4.24
N LYS A 106 26.07 -34.41 -5.52
CA LYS A 106 26.95 -35.49 -5.98
C LYS A 106 27.63 -35.15 -7.30
N ILE A 107 28.94 -35.38 -7.34
CA ILE A 107 29.74 -35.39 -8.57
C ILE A 107 29.74 -36.81 -9.13
N CYS A 108 29.26 -36.95 -10.35
CA CYS A 108 29.18 -38.21 -11.08
C CYS A 108 30.52 -38.49 -11.78
N LYS A 109 30.88 -39.77 -11.91
CA LYS A 109 32.16 -40.27 -12.48
C LYS A 109 32.44 -39.88 -13.95
N LYS A 110 31.57 -39.11 -14.60
CA LYS A 110 31.66 -38.68 -16.01
C LYS A 110 31.39 -37.17 -16.12
N ASP A 111 31.97 -36.38 -15.23
CA ASP A 111 31.86 -34.92 -15.22
C ASP A 111 30.40 -34.41 -15.19
N GLY A 112 29.57 -35.08 -14.39
CA GLY A 112 28.16 -34.72 -14.21
C GLY A 112 27.89 -34.23 -12.80
N ILE A 113 27.09 -33.17 -12.65
CA ILE A 113 26.64 -32.69 -11.35
C ILE A 113 25.19 -33.13 -11.15
N SER A 114 24.92 -33.81 -10.04
CA SER A 114 23.58 -34.23 -9.64
C SER A 114 23.24 -33.63 -8.29
N GLY A 115 21.98 -33.21 -8.12
CA GLY A 115 21.44 -32.85 -6.82
C GLY A 115 19.96 -32.51 -6.87
N ASP A 116 19.46 -31.96 -5.77
CA ASP A 116 18.05 -31.75 -5.54
C ASP A 116 17.56 -30.36 -5.96
N ILE A 117 16.26 -30.27 -6.28
CA ILE A 117 15.56 -28.98 -6.41
C ILE A 117 14.91 -28.64 -5.06
N LYS A 118 15.28 -27.48 -4.53
CA LYS A 118 14.82 -26.96 -3.25
C LYS A 118 14.21 -25.58 -3.42
N HIS A 119 13.53 -25.11 -2.38
CA HIS A 119 12.94 -23.78 -2.36
C HIS A 119 13.19 -23.05 -1.04
N LEU A 120 13.34 -21.74 -1.14
CA LEU A 120 13.46 -20.81 -0.02
C LEU A 120 12.46 -19.67 -0.20
N THR A 121 11.68 -19.38 0.83
CA THR A 121 10.82 -18.19 0.86
C THR A 121 11.39 -17.15 1.81
N VAL A 122 11.67 -15.96 1.29
CA VAL A 122 12.14 -14.81 2.09
C VAL A 122 11.30 -13.57 1.82
N ASN A 123 11.21 -12.69 2.81
CA ASN A 123 10.57 -11.39 2.68
C ASN A 123 11.65 -10.32 2.75
N VAL A 124 11.79 -9.53 1.68
CA VAL A 124 12.72 -8.41 1.61
C VAL A 124 11.96 -7.12 1.96
N PRO A 125 12.14 -6.54 3.17
CA PRO A 125 11.38 -5.38 3.59
C PRO A 125 11.85 -4.10 2.91
N PHE A 126 10.97 -3.12 2.82
CA PHE A 126 11.32 -1.76 2.40
C PHE A 126 10.45 -0.72 3.11
N THR A 127 10.99 0.48 3.20
CA THR A 127 10.28 1.68 3.63
C THR A 127 10.72 2.84 2.75
N CYS A 128 9.79 3.73 2.39
CA CYS A 128 10.12 4.94 1.66
C CYS A 128 9.11 6.06 1.93
N VAL A 129 9.53 7.29 1.66
CA VAL A 129 8.67 8.46 1.71
C VAL A 129 8.76 9.16 0.37
N THR A 130 7.62 9.57 -0.18
CA THR A 130 7.58 10.35 -1.43
C THR A 130 6.66 11.55 -1.29
N GLU A 131 6.94 12.61 -2.03
CA GLU A 131 6.01 13.72 -2.20
C GLU A 131 5.01 13.39 -3.30
N ILE A 132 3.74 13.71 -3.06
CA ILE A 132 2.70 13.58 -4.06
C ILE A 132 2.00 14.92 -4.25
N CYS A 133 1.58 15.19 -5.48
CA CYS A 133 0.67 16.29 -5.80
C CYS A 133 -0.74 15.75 -5.93
N TYR A 134 -1.71 16.47 -5.38
CA TYR A 134 -3.11 16.04 -5.44
C TYR A 134 -3.75 16.46 -6.77
N PHE A 135 -4.50 15.54 -7.36
CA PHE A 135 -5.53 15.90 -8.34
C PHE A 135 -6.77 16.48 -7.63
N SER A 136 -7.13 15.91 -6.49
CA SER A 136 -8.18 16.40 -5.60
C SER A 136 -7.68 16.36 -4.16
N PRO A 137 -7.74 17.48 -3.41
CA PRO A 137 -7.18 17.53 -2.07
C PRO A 137 -7.96 16.62 -1.11
N PRO A 138 -7.29 16.08 -0.07
CA PRO A 138 -7.98 15.40 1.00
C PRO A 138 -8.89 16.37 1.75
N HIS A 139 -10.08 15.90 2.13
CA HIS A 139 -10.99 16.63 2.99
C HIS A 139 -10.65 16.33 4.45
N ILE A 140 -9.93 17.25 5.09
CA ILE A 140 -9.51 17.14 6.49
C ILE A 140 -10.04 18.35 7.24
N THR A 141 -10.90 18.11 8.23
CA THR A 141 -11.34 19.13 9.17
C THR A 141 -10.41 19.10 10.38
N PHE A 142 -9.70 20.20 10.62
CA PHE A 142 -8.86 20.36 11.80
C PHE A 142 -9.72 20.75 13.00
N GLN A 143 -9.39 20.21 14.18
CA GLN A 143 -10.06 20.60 15.42
C GLN A 143 -9.80 22.09 15.69
N PRO A 144 -10.83 22.91 15.90
CA PRO A 144 -10.64 24.24 16.45
C PRO A 144 -10.09 24.09 17.87
N THR A 145 -9.18 24.99 18.24
CA THR A 145 -8.74 25.13 19.63
C THR A 145 -9.98 25.34 20.52
N ALA A 146 -10.00 24.69 21.69
CA ALA A 146 -11.07 24.87 22.68
C ALA A 146 -11.35 26.36 22.89
N LYS A 147 -12.60 26.78 22.69
CA LYS A 147 -13.01 28.17 22.86
C LYS A 147 -13.43 28.37 24.31
N GLN A 148 -12.78 29.30 24.99
CA GLN A 148 -13.21 29.78 26.30
C GLN A 148 -13.87 31.15 26.12
N ALA A 149 -15.14 31.25 26.53
CA ALA A 149 -15.84 32.53 26.58
C ALA A 149 -15.83 33.06 28.02
N ALA A 150 -15.36 34.29 28.20
CA ALA A 150 -15.45 35.02 29.46
C ALA A 150 -16.57 36.05 29.37
N TYR A 151 -17.52 36.00 30.30
CA TYR A 151 -18.62 36.96 30.37
C TYR A 151 -18.24 38.14 31.27
N SER A 152 -18.55 39.36 30.81
CA SER A 152 -18.55 40.57 31.64
C SER A 152 -19.95 40.79 32.22
N ILE A 153 -20.06 41.28 33.45
CA ILE A 153 -21.34 41.78 33.96
C ILE A 153 -21.22 43.16 34.55
N ASP A 154 -22.31 43.90 34.34
CA ASP A 154 -22.67 45.13 35.01
C ASP A 154 -23.45 44.79 36.28
N CYS A 155 -22.78 44.80 37.44
CA CYS A 155 -23.42 44.59 38.73
C CYS A 155 -23.72 45.93 39.40
N GLU A 156 -24.94 46.44 39.26
CA GLU A 156 -25.46 47.46 40.17
C GLU A 156 -25.94 46.79 41.47
N GLY A 157 -25.03 46.50 42.41
CA GLY A 157 -25.45 46.02 43.73
C GLY A 157 -24.37 45.37 44.60
N LYS A 158 -23.86 46.16 45.56
CA LYS A 158 -23.08 45.85 46.77
C LYS A 158 -22.53 44.41 47.00
N SER A 159 -21.19 44.32 47.01
CA SER A 159 -20.24 43.43 47.76
C SER A 159 -19.28 42.68 46.83
N ILE A 160 -17.98 42.43 47.09
CA ILE A 160 -17.10 42.41 48.28
C ILE A 160 -15.80 43.25 48.04
N CYS A 161 -15.82 44.24 47.14
CA CYS A 161 -14.65 45.10 46.94
C CYS A 161 -15.11 46.56 46.92
N GLY A 162 -14.74 47.31 47.95
CA GLY A 162 -15.15 48.70 48.11
C GLY A 162 -14.76 49.57 46.92
N GLY A 163 -15.74 50.35 46.45
CA GLY A 163 -15.53 51.64 45.80
C GLY A 163 -14.68 51.64 44.53
N LYS A 164 -15.24 51.15 43.43
CA LYS A 164 -15.15 51.68 42.04
C LYS A 164 -15.79 50.66 41.10
N THR A 165 -16.48 51.14 40.07
CA THR A 165 -17.01 50.31 38.98
C THR A 165 -15.83 49.74 38.19
N ILE A 166 -15.39 48.53 38.53
CA ILE A 166 -14.36 47.83 37.77
C ILE A 166 -15.08 46.89 36.81
N ILE A 167 -15.06 47.22 35.52
CA ILE A 167 -15.41 46.29 34.45
C ILE A 167 -14.31 45.23 34.43
N GLY A 168 -14.63 44.00 34.82
CA GLY A 168 -13.64 42.93 35.00
C GLY A 168 -14.20 41.54 34.74
N ARG A 169 -13.30 40.59 34.52
CA ARG A 169 -13.61 39.17 34.29
C ARG A 169 -14.33 38.59 35.52
N LYS A 170 -15.51 37.97 35.31
CA LYS A 170 -16.22 37.22 36.34
C LYS A 170 -15.46 35.93 36.66
N ALA A 171 -14.99 35.77 37.90
CA ALA A 171 -14.18 34.61 38.30
C ALA A 171 -15.01 33.32 38.51
N CYS A 172 -16.35 33.40 38.45
CA CYS A 172 -17.28 32.35 38.83
C CYS A 172 -18.14 31.80 37.68
N GLU A 173 -17.95 32.27 36.45
CA GLU A 173 -18.66 31.77 35.27
C GLU A 173 -17.65 31.54 34.13
N ASP A 174 -17.38 30.27 33.85
CA ASP A 174 -16.66 29.83 32.66
C ASP A 174 -17.61 29.00 31.79
N ALA A 175 -17.61 29.26 30.49
CA ALA A 175 -18.24 28.39 29.50
C ALA A 175 -17.15 27.71 28.66
N PHE A 176 -17.22 26.39 28.60
CA PHE A 176 -16.30 25.55 27.83
C PHE A 176 -17.07 24.89 26.68
N GLU A 177 -16.57 25.03 25.47
CA GLU A 177 -17.04 24.28 24.31
C GLU A 177 -15.89 23.42 23.77
N ALA A 178 -16.08 22.10 23.78
CA ALA A 178 -15.17 21.14 23.19
C ALA A 178 -15.82 20.53 21.95
N GLN A 179 -15.11 20.57 20.82
CA GLN A 179 -15.60 20.03 19.55
C GLN A 179 -14.58 19.05 18.98
N GLU A 180 -15.03 17.84 18.64
CA GLU A 180 -14.23 16.81 17.99
C GLU A 180 -14.74 16.58 16.56
N PHE A 181 -13.82 16.45 15.61
CA PHE A 181 -14.11 16.12 14.22
C PHE A 181 -13.51 14.75 13.88
N PHE A 182 -14.34 13.86 13.35
CA PHE A 182 -13.92 12.56 12.85
C PHE A 182 -13.69 12.63 11.34
N ASN A 183 -12.43 12.61 10.92
CA ASN A 183 -12.06 12.66 9.50
C ASN A 183 -12.10 11.27 8.87
N GLU A 184 -12.56 11.20 7.63
CA GLU A 184 -12.44 9.97 6.83
C GLU A 184 -10.96 9.66 6.56
N PRO A 185 -10.53 8.41 6.79
CA PRO A 185 -9.15 8.04 6.56
C PRO A 185 -8.83 8.03 5.08
N VAL A 186 -7.59 8.43 4.75
CA VAL A 186 -6.99 8.19 3.44
C VAL A 186 -6.50 6.76 3.40
N PHE A 187 -6.80 6.05 2.32
CA PHE A 187 -6.34 4.69 2.07
C PHE A 187 -5.78 4.56 0.65
N CYS A 188 -5.09 3.46 0.40
CA CYS A 188 -4.41 3.22 -0.86
C CYS A 188 -4.80 1.89 -1.46
N GLU A 189 -4.91 1.85 -2.78
CA GLU A 189 -5.09 0.65 -3.58
C GLU A 189 -3.83 0.43 -4.42
N LEU A 190 -3.32 -0.80 -4.42
CA LEU A 190 -2.19 -1.20 -5.26
C LEU A 190 -2.73 -1.59 -6.64
N GLU A 191 -2.34 -0.85 -7.67
CA GLU A 191 -2.76 -1.15 -9.04
C GLU A 191 -1.75 -2.03 -9.78
N GLU A 192 -0.46 -1.70 -9.63
CA GLU A 192 0.60 -2.34 -10.40
C GLU A 192 1.93 -2.31 -9.64
N ALA A 193 2.73 -3.36 -9.81
CA ALA A 193 4.12 -3.42 -9.37
C ALA A 193 4.98 -3.98 -10.50
N LYS A 194 6.01 -3.23 -10.91
CA LYS A 194 7.03 -3.69 -11.86
C LYS A 194 8.36 -3.84 -11.16
N PHE A 195 9.08 -4.91 -11.45
CA PHE A 195 10.36 -5.22 -10.84
C PHE A 195 11.45 -5.20 -11.90
N PHE A 196 12.58 -4.57 -11.59
CA PHE A 196 13.81 -4.61 -12.37
C PHE A 196 14.93 -4.98 -11.42
N GLU A 197 15.73 -5.98 -11.75
CA GLU A 197 16.70 -6.53 -10.80
C GLU A 197 18.01 -6.96 -11.46
N SER A 198 19.04 -7.01 -10.63
CA SER A 198 20.33 -7.59 -10.95
C SER A 198 20.79 -8.43 -9.76
N ASP A 199 21.04 -9.70 -10.03
CA ASP A 199 21.47 -10.69 -9.07
C ASP A 199 22.99 -10.92 -9.15
N ILE A 200 23.66 -10.96 -8.00
CA ILE A 200 25.10 -11.16 -7.87
C ILE A 200 25.33 -12.37 -6.96
N HIS A 201 25.98 -13.40 -7.50
CA HIS A 201 26.34 -14.60 -6.76
C HIS A 201 27.64 -14.38 -5.98
N GLU A 202 27.55 -14.35 -4.66
CA GLU A 202 28.67 -14.11 -3.76
C GLU A 202 29.17 -15.41 -3.11
N CYS A 203 30.44 -15.39 -2.68
CA CYS A 203 31.13 -16.58 -2.17
C CYS A 203 31.09 -17.72 -3.19
N CYS A 204 31.40 -17.43 -4.45
CA CYS A 204 31.54 -18.45 -5.49
C CYS A 204 32.82 -19.24 -5.26
N TYR A 205 32.72 -20.56 -5.20
CA TYR A 205 33.86 -21.47 -5.19
C TYR A 205 33.54 -22.74 -5.99
N PRO A 206 34.56 -23.45 -6.51
CA PRO A 206 34.33 -24.63 -7.33
C PRO A 206 33.47 -25.68 -6.62
N VAL A 207 32.59 -26.32 -7.39
CA VAL A 207 31.83 -27.48 -6.94
C VAL A 207 32.78 -28.61 -6.54
N ASP A 208 33.79 -28.83 -7.38
CA ASP A 208 34.86 -29.82 -7.24
C ASP A 208 36.21 -29.27 -7.76
N SER A 209 37.32 -29.83 -7.30
CA SER A 209 38.66 -29.48 -7.81
C SER A 209 38.86 -29.83 -9.29
N ASP A 210 38.19 -30.88 -9.77
CA ASP A 210 38.32 -31.37 -11.15
C ASP A 210 37.42 -30.58 -12.13
N MET A 211 36.48 -29.76 -11.62
CA MET A 211 35.60 -28.90 -12.40
C MET A 211 35.64 -27.44 -11.90
N PRO A 212 36.78 -26.73 -12.06
CA PRO A 212 36.96 -25.37 -11.53
C PRO A 212 36.08 -24.31 -12.19
N TRP A 213 35.47 -24.61 -13.34
CA TRP A 213 34.54 -23.71 -14.04
C TRP A 213 33.09 -23.82 -13.52
N GLU A 214 32.75 -24.89 -12.80
CA GLU A 214 31.45 -25.05 -12.16
C GLU A 214 31.53 -24.53 -10.72
N CYS A 215 30.82 -23.45 -10.43
CA CYS A 215 30.85 -22.80 -9.12
C CYS A 215 29.54 -22.99 -8.38
N LYS A 216 29.64 -23.08 -7.05
CA LYS A 216 28.51 -22.94 -6.15
C LYS A 216 28.68 -21.69 -5.29
N PHE A 217 27.56 -21.13 -4.86
CA PHE A 217 27.51 -19.92 -4.07
C PHE A 217 26.53 -20.10 -2.92
N GLN A 218 26.69 -19.32 -1.87
CA GLN A 218 25.79 -19.39 -0.70
C GLN A 218 25.14 -18.05 -0.37
N LYS A 219 25.55 -16.98 -1.06
CA LYS A 219 25.01 -15.65 -0.86
C LYS A 219 24.54 -15.07 -2.19
N LEU A 220 23.35 -14.47 -2.15
CA LEU A 220 22.75 -13.80 -3.28
C LEU A 220 22.57 -12.33 -2.93
N THR A 221 23.36 -11.46 -3.54
CA THR A 221 23.21 -10.01 -3.41
C THR A 221 22.38 -9.50 -4.58
N GLU A 222 21.22 -8.96 -4.28
CA GLU A 222 20.26 -8.46 -5.27
C GLU A 222 20.14 -6.94 -5.16
N LYS A 223 20.24 -6.26 -6.30
CA LYS A 223 19.88 -4.86 -6.46
C LYS A 223 18.59 -4.79 -7.26
N MET A 224 17.55 -4.21 -6.69
CA MET A 224 16.23 -4.16 -7.32
C MET A 224 15.65 -2.74 -7.32
N VAL A 225 14.97 -2.40 -8.42
CA VAL A 225 14.15 -1.22 -8.59
C VAL A 225 12.71 -1.68 -8.79
N ILE A 226 11.80 -1.17 -7.95
CA ILE A 226 10.38 -1.47 -8.01
C ILE A 226 9.65 -0.20 -8.39
N LEU A 227 8.82 -0.26 -9.44
CA LEU A 227 7.85 0.80 -9.75
C LEU A 227 6.49 0.37 -9.22
N VAL A 228 5.99 1.06 -8.21
CA VAL A 228 4.72 0.79 -7.54
C VAL A 228 3.70 1.84 -7.95
N LYS A 229 2.69 1.45 -8.73
CA LYS A 229 1.57 2.32 -9.07
C LYS A 229 0.47 2.17 -8.02
N LEU A 230 0.15 3.27 -7.36
CA LEU A 230 -0.86 3.33 -6.30
C LEU A 230 -1.99 4.26 -6.73
N LYS A 231 -3.18 3.97 -6.22
CA LYS A 231 -4.32 4.90 -6.21
C LYS A 231 -4.60 5.31 -4.76
N ILE A 232 -4.55 6.60 -4.50
CA ILE A 232 -4.75 7.18 -3.16
C ILE A 232 -6.15 7.75 -3.10
N LEU A 233 -6.92 7.32 -2.11
CA LEU A 233 -8.37 7.53 -2.05
C LEU A 233 -8.79 8.05 -0.68
N GLN A 234 -9.89 8.80 -0.68
CA GLN A 234 -10.63 9.15 0.53
C GLN A 234 -12.12 9.14 0.22
N LYS A 235 -12.94 8.64 1.14
CA LYS A 235 -14.40 8.76 1.00
C LYS A 235 -14.80 10.22 1.23
N GLN A 236 -15.35 10.86 0.21
CA GLN A 236 -15.80 12.25 0.26
C GLN A 236 -17.25 12.36 -0.20
N GLN A 237 -17.97 13.37 0.31
CA GLN A 237 -19.28 13.73 -0.23
C GLN A 237 -19.10 14.53 -1.50
N VAL A 238 -19.74 14.10 -2.58
CA VAL A 238 -19.67 14.74 -3.89
C VAL A 238 -21.07 14.96 -4.44
N HIS A 239 -21.23 16.03 -5.23
CA HIS A 239 -22.44 16.28 -6.00
C HIS A 239 -22.27 15.73 -7.42
N ILE A 240 -23.12 14.80 -7.80
CA ILE A 240 -23.16 14.18 -9.12
C ILE A 240 -24.23 14.89 -9.94
N GLY A 241 -23.80 15.70 -10.90
CA GLY A 241 -24.67 16.40 -11.84
C GLY A 241 -25.06 15.52 -13.03
N VAL A 242 -26.07 15.95 -13.78
CA VAL A 242 -26.46 15.33 -15.06
C VAL A 242 -25.56 15.89 -16.17
N ALA A 243 -24.90 15.03 -16.93
CA ALA A 243 -24.04 15.46 -18.05
C ALA A 243 -24.89 16.10 -19.17
N GLU A 244 -24.62 17.35 -19.53
CA GLU A 244 -25.21 17.98 -20.72
C GLU A 244 -24.53 17.41 -21.99
N LYS A 245 -25.31 16.74 -22.85
CA LYS A 245 -24.83 16.39 -24.21
C LYS A 245 -24.62 17.66 -25.02
N LYS A 246 -23.37 18.06 -25.26
CA LYS A 246 -23.05 19.05 -26.30
C LYS A 246 -23.11 18.39 -27.67
N GLU A 247 -24.26 18.49 -28.36
CA GLU A 247 -24.35 18.18 -29.79
C GLU A 247 -23.56 19.24 -30.58
N SER A 248 -22.44 18.83 -31.17
CA SER A 248 -21.71 19.65 -32.14
C SER A 248 -22.26 19.41 -33.54
N PHE A 249 -23.26 20.20 -33.94
CA PHE A 249 -23.70 20.26 -35.34
C PHE A 249 -22.65 21.04 -36.17
N LYS A 250 -21.76 20.34 -36.87
CA LYS A 250 -21.02 20.94 -38.00
C LYS A 250 -21.88 20.82 -39.25
N ARG A 251 -22.55 21.91 -39.65
CA ARG A 251 -23.05 22.10 -41.01
C ARG A 251 -21.86 22.48 -41.88
N TYR A 252 -21.49 21.63 -42.83
CA TYR A 252 -20.67 22.03 -43.97
C TYR A 252 -21.62 22.57 -45.05
N SER A 253 -21.47 23.85 -45.35
CA SER A 253 -21.92 24.50 -46.58
C SER A 253 -20.85 24.38 -47.65
#